data_AF-A0AB36L2Z4-F1
#
_entry.id   AF-A0AB36L2Z4-F1
#
_cell.length_a   1.000
_cell.length_b   1.000
_cell.length_c   1.000
_cell.angle_alpha   90.00
_cell.angle_beta   90.00
_cell.angle_gamma   90.00
#
_symmetry.space_group_name_H-M   'P 1'
#
loop_
_entity.id
_entity.type
_entity.pdbx_description
1 polymer ?
#
loop_
_entity_poly.entity_id
_entity_poly.type
_entity_poly.pdbx_seq_one_letter_code
_entity_poly.pdbx_strand_id
1 'polypeptide(L)' 'MVVDMQNGVFATPRLARERCVAQINRLVRAADKVIFIQHDEAGGLEA' A
#
# COMPACT_ATOMS: atom_id res chain seq x y z
N MET A 1 -8.40 -4.43 5.06
CA MET A 1 -6.99 -4.54 5.47
C MET A 1 -6.13 -4.03 4.32
N VAL A 2 -5.09 -3.24 4.61
CA VAL A 2 -4.14 -2.70 3.63
C VAL A 2 -2.74 -3.08 4.09
N VAL A 3 -1.95 -3.70 3.22
CA VAL A 3 -0.65 -4.25 3.56
C VAL A 3 0.41 -3.56 2.73
N ASP A 4 1.37 -2.95 3.42
CA ASP A 4 2.62 -2.40 2.89
C ASP A 4 2.46 -1.40 1.73
N MET A 5 1.34 -0.67 1.71
CA MET A 5 1.09 0.36 0.69
C MET A 5 1.67 1.72 1.11
N GLN A 6 2.94 1.72 1.51
CA GLN A 6 3.70 2.90 1.97
C GLN A 6 4.64 3.45 0.88
N ASN A 7 5.11 4.68 1.05
CA ASN A 7 5.97 5.35 0.05
C ASN A 7 7.26 4.55 -0.25
N GLY A 8 7.84 3.89 0.76
CA GLY A 8 9.02 3.03 0.58
C GLY A 8 8.80 1.88 -0.40
N VAL A 9 7.59 1.32 -0.46
CA VAL A 9 7.25 0.25 -1.42
C VAL A 9 7.19 0.76 -2.85
N PHE A 10 6.89 2.04 -3.05
CA PHE A 10 6.87 2.67 -4.37
C PHE A 10 8.24 3.19 -4.83
N ALA A 11 9.31 2.99 -4.04
CA ALA A 11 10.68 3.25 -4.48
C ALA A 11 11.11 2.33 -5.63
N THR A 12 10.42 1.20 -5.83
CA THR A 12 10.57 0.33 -6.99
C THR A 12 9.27 0.27 -7.81
N PRO A 13 9.32 0.00 -9.12
CA PRO A 13 8.12 -0.05 -9.96
C PRO A 13 7.11 -1.09 -9.46
N ARG A 14 5.83 -0.72 -9.51
CA ARG A 14 4.70 -1.61 -9.21
C ARG A 14 3.74 -1.63 -10.39
N LEU A 15 3.28 -2.84 -10.73
CA LEU A 15 2.30 -3.02 -11.78
C LEU A 15 1.02 -2.23 -11.46
N ALA A 16 0.57 -1.40 -12.41
CA ALA A 16 -0.65 -0.61 -12.28
C ALA A 16 -0.76 0.21 -10.97
N ARG A 17 0.38 0.75 -10.48
CA ARG A 17 0.49 1.50 -9.22
C ARG A 17 -0.67 2.47 -8.99
N GLU A 18 -0.94 3.35 -9.94
CA GLU A 18 -1.96 4.39 -9.81
C GLU A 18 -3.36 3.82 -9.64
N ARG A 19 -3.72 2.82 -10.46
CA ARG A 19 -5.01 2.13 -10.38
C ARG A 19 -5.16 1.40 -9.03
N CYS A 20 -4.10 0.74 -8.58
CA CYS A 20 -4.09 0.01 -7.32
C CYS A 20 -4.30 0.96 -6.13
N VAL A 21 -3.55 2.07 -6.07
CA VAL A 21 -3.68 3.09 -5.02
C VAL A 21 -5.07 3.73 -5.04
N ALA A 22 -5.61 4.05 -6.21
CA ALA A 22 -6.97 4.59 -6.33
C ALA A 22 -8.02 3.63 -5.76
N GLN A 23 -7.89 2.33 -6.07
CA GLN A 23 -8.81 1.30 -5.58
C GLN A 23 -8.69 1.09 -4.08
N ILE A 24 -7.48 1.02 -3.52
CA ILE A 24 -7.26 0.94 -2.07
C ILE A 24 -7.90 2.13 -1.37
N ASN A 25 -7.65 3.35 -1.85
CA ASN A 25 -8.23 4.56 -1.27
C ASN A 25 -9.76 4.57 -1.32
N ARG A 26 -10.36 4.04 -2.39
CA ARG A 26 -11.82 3.87 -2.47
C ARG A 26 -12.32 2.88 -1.40
N LEU A 27 -11.66 1.74 -1.24
CA LEU A 27 -12.06 0.71 -0.29
C LEU A 27 -11.86 1.16 1.16
N VAL A 28 -10.78 1.89 1.46
CA VAL A 28 -10.50 2.47 2.78
C VAL A 28 -11.63 3.43 3.19
N ARG A 29 -12.09 4.30 2.27
CA ARG A 29 -13.18 5.23 2.55
C ARG A 29 -14.54 4.55 2.76
N ALA A 30 -14.74 3.38 2.17
CA ALA A 30 -16.01 2.65 2.25
C ALA A 30 -16.10 1.70 3.45
N ALA A 31 -14.99 1.44 4.14
CA ALA A 31 -14.93 0.45 5.21
C ALA A 31 -15.11 1.11 6.59
N ASP A 32 -15.95 0.51 7.44
CA ASP A 32 -16.14 0.96 8.83
C ASP A 32 -14.87 0.83 9.68
N LYS A 33 -14.04 -0.17 9.35
CA LYS A 33 -12.76 -0.42 10.01
C LYS A 33 -11.71 -0.86 9.01
N VAL A 34 -10.52 -0.27 9.11
CA VAL A 34 -9.36 -0.63 8.29
C VAL A 34 -8.19 -0.97 9.20
N ILE A 35 -7.56 -2.11 8.94
CA ILE A 35 -6.29 -2.52 9.55
C ILE A 35 -5.19 -2.23 8.53
N PHE A 36 -4.19 -1.44 8.94
CA PHE A 36 -2.98 -1.16 8.18
C PHE A 36 -1.83 -1.98 8.73
N ILE A 37 -1.12 -2.67 7.84
CA ILE A 37 0.09 -3.42 8.15
C ILE A 37 1.22 -2.78 7.36
N GLN A 38 2.33 -2.47 8.01
CA GLN A 38 3.48 -1.78 7.41
C GLN A 38 4.73 -2.59 7.74
N HIS A 39 5.65 -2.68 6.78
CA HIS A 39 7.01 -3.15 7.04
C HIS A 39 7.80 -2.04 7.74
N ASP A 40 8.52 -2.36 8.81
CA ASP A 40 9.22 -1.39 9.69
C ASP A 40 10.70 -1.17 9.29
N GLU A 41 11.18 -1.80 8.22
CA GLU A 41 12.53 -1.59 7.71
C GLU A 41 12.53 -0.67 6.48
N ALA A 42 13.67 0.01 6.27
CA ALA A 42 13.85 0.93 5.16
C ALA A 42 13.89 0.19 3.81
N GLY A 43 12.71 0.03 3.19
CA GLY A 43 12.54 -0.61 1.89
C GLY A 43 11.81 -1.94 2.00
N GLY A 44 10.50 -1.93 1.71
CA GLY A 44 9.63 -3.12 1.80
C GLY A 44 9.86 -4.19 0.72
N LEU A 45 10.95 -4.11 -0.05
CA LEU A 45 11.42 -5.20 -0.90
C LEU A 45 12.94 -5.23 -0.84
N GLU A 46 13.50 -6.21 -0.14
CA GLU A 46 14.89 -6.60 -0.35
C GLU A 46 15.03 -7.16 -1.78
N ALA A 47 16.13 -6.80 -2.44
CA ALA A 47 16.43 -7.14 -3.83
C ALA A 47 16.76 -8.62 -4.02
#